data_AF-A0A917W0M9-F1
#
_entry.id   AF-A0A917W0M9-F1
#
_cell.length_a   1.000
_cell.length_b   1.000
_cell.length_c   1.000
_cell.angle_alpha   90.00
_cell.angle_beta   90.00
_cell.angle_gamma   90.00
#
_symmetry.space_group_name_H-M   'P 1'
#
loop_
_entity.id
_entity.type
_entity.pdbx_description
1 polymer ?
#
loop_
_entity_poly.entity_id
_entity_poly.type
_entity_poly.pdbx_seq_one_letter_code
_entity_poly.pdbx_strand_id
1 'polypeptide(L)'
;MARAREREPERLNIPGARQRSLVPRLRLSPEAFGDFAEAFARFMGTARFILYMTMFVIVWVVLNLVGLYGFRWDPYPFILLNLFFSTQASYAAPLILLAQNRQEARDRVALNQDRQQAAQSRADMDFLAREIASLRMSVGDLATRDYLRTELRNELRAILADLDDPHDRSHDRPVRKAD
;
A
#
# COMPACT_ATOMS: atom_id res chain seq x y z
N MET A 1 -47.97 -32.91 -20.67
CA MET A 1 -48.13 -31.92 -21.76
C MET A 1 -48.84 -30.70 -21.22
N ALA A 2 -48.15 -29.58 -21.00
CA ALA A 2 -48.70 -28.22 -21.02
C ALA A 2 -47.56 -27.23 -20.78
N ARG A 3 -47.15 -26.55 -21.85
CA ARG A 3 -46.17 -25.47 -21.84
C ARG A 3 -46.80 -24.24 -21.18
N ALA A 4 -46.34 -23.87 -19.99
CA ALA A 4 -46.56 -22.52 -19.48
C ALA A 4 -45.45 -21.63 -20.02
N ARG A 5 -45.78 -20.90 -21.09
CA ARG A 5 -44.97 -19.87 -21.72
C ARG A 5 -44.44 -18.88 -20.67
N GLU A 6 -43.14 -18.67 -20.74
CA GLU A 6 -42.38 -17.50 -20.31
C GLU A 6 -43.22 -16.21 -20.44
N ARG A 7 -43.40 -15.50 -19.32
CA ARG A 7 -43.78 -14.08 -19.35
C ARG A 7 -42.49 -13.30 -19.24
N GLU A 8 -41.90 -12.99 -20.40
CA GLU A 8 -40.85 -11.98 -20.50
C GLU A 8 -41.38 -10.64 -19.99
N PRO A 9 -40.65 -9.93 -19.12
CA PRO A 9 -41.02 -8.57 -18.76
C PRO A 9 -40.81 -7.66 -19.97
N GLU A 10 -41.93 -7.13 -20.44
CA GLU A 10 -42.14 -6.03 -21.37
C GLU A 10 -41.12 -4.90 -21.15
N ARG A 11 -40.01 -4.95 -21.89
CA ARG A 11 -39.03 -3.85 -21.96
C ARG A 11 -39.57 -2.77 -22.89
N LEU A 12 -40.50 -1.97 -22.38
CA LEU A 12 -41.02 -0.81 -23.08
C LEU A 12 -40.18 0.44 -22.80
N ASN A 13 -39.81 1.11 -23.88
CA ASN A 13 -39.45 2.51 -23.97
C ASN A 13 -38.16 2.99 -23.27
N ILE A 14 -37.06 2.87 -24.00
CA ILE A 14 -36.00 3.88 -23.91
C ILE A 14 -36.08 4.67 -25.22
N PRO A 15 -36.72 5.85 -25.27
CA PRO A 15 -36.71 6.67 -26.47
C PRO A 15 -35.26 7.05 -26.76
N GLY A 16 -34.80 6.67 -27.95
CA GLY A 16 -33.49 7.03 -28.46
C GLY A 16 -33.36 8.54 -28.52
N ALA A 17 -32.73 9.12 -27.50
CA ALA A 17 -32.17 10.46 -27.57
C ALA A 17 -30.99 10.39 -28.54
N ARG A 18 -31.30 10.47 -29.84
CA ARG A 18 -30.34 10.69 -30.92
C ARG A 18 -29.81 12.11 -30.76
N GLN A 19 -28.94 12.29 -29.76
CA GLN A 19 -28.21 13.53 -29.54
C GLN A 19 -27.19 13.66 -30.67
N ARG A 20 -27.66 14.18 -31.83
CA ARG A 20 -26.79 14.68 -32.88
C ARG A 20 -26.02 15.85 -32.29
N SER A 21 -24.91 15.54 -31.64
CA SER A 21 -23.89 16.52 -31.27
C SER A 21 -23.33 17.08 -32.58
N LEU A 22 -23.78 18.29 -32.94
CA LEU A 22 -23.32 19.08 -34.08
C LEU A 22 -21.99 19.78 -33.80
N VAL A 23 -21.38 19.53 -32.64
CA VAL A 23 -20.09 20.12 -32.26
C VAL A 23 -18.99 19.19 -32.77
N PRO A 24 -18.06 19.67 -33.62
CA PRO A 24 -16.86 18.90 -33.91
C PRO A 24 -16.14 18.67 -32.59
N ARG A 25 -16.20 17.44 -32.07
CA ARG A 25 -15.43 17.04 -30.89
C ARG A 25 -13.96 17.10 -31.29
N LEU A 26 -13.34 18.26 -31.07
CA LEU A 26 -11.88 18.39 -31.00
C LEU A 26 -11.45 17.43 -29.89
N ARG A 27 -11.09 16.20 -30.29
CA ARG A 27 -10.52 15.19 -29.40
C ARG A 27 -9.10 15.64 -29.07
N LEU A 28 -8.98 16.67 -28.26
CA LEU A 28 -7.75 16.95 -27.53
C LEU A 28 -7.58 15.75 -26.62
N SER A 29 -6.66 14.86 -26.99
CA SER A 29 -6.34 13.63 -26.27
C SER A 29 -6.05 13.99 -24.82
N PRO A 30 -6.90 13.59 -23.86
CA PRO A 30 -6.70 13.86 -22.44
C PRO A 30 -5.35 13.34 -21.94
N GLU A 31 -4.80 12.33 -22.61
CA GLU A 31 -3.47 11.79 -22.35
C GLU A 31 -2.38 12.83 -22.61
N ALA A 32 -2.36 13.44 -23.80
CA ALA A 32 -1.33 14.42 -24.18
C ALA A 32 -1.38 15.70 -23.32
N PHE A 33 -2.57 16.18 -22.96
CA PHE A 33 -2.72 17.32 -22.05
C PHE A 33 -2.25 17.00 -20.63
N GLY A 34 -2.53 15.79 -20.15
CA GLY A 34 -2.08 15.38 -18.84
C GLY A 34 -0.56 15.17 -18.75
N ASP A 35 0.06 14.64 -19.80
CA ASP A 35 1.52 14.45 -19.84
C ASP A 35 2.24 15.82 -19.91
N PHE A 36 1.67 16.79 -20.64
CA PHE A 36 2.14 18.18 -20.64
C PHE A 36 1.97 18.83 -19.25
N ALA A 37 0.82 18.64 -18.60
CA ALA A 37 0.58 19.18 -17.26
C ALA A 37 1.54 18.60 -16.22
N GLU A 38 1.86 17.30 -16.28
CA GLU A 38 2.85 16.65 -15.42
C GLU A 38 4.27 17.19 -15.69
N ALA A 39 4.65 17.38 -16.95
CA ALA A 39 5.92 18.02 -17.29
C ALA A 39 6.00 19.46 -16.78
N PHE A 40 4.94 20.24 -16.94
CA PHE A 40 4.85 21.62 -16.47
C PHE A 40 4.91 21.72 -14.94
N ALA A 41 4.23 20.82 -14.22
CA ALA A 41 4.29 20.74 -12.77
C ALA A 41 5.71 20.43 -12.26
N ARG A 42 6.41 19.47 -12.87
CA ARG A 42 7.82 19.16 -12.55
C ARG A 42 8.75 20.33 -12.86
N PHE A 43 8.48 21.05 -13.95
CA PHE A 43 9.26 22.22 -14.34
C PHE A 43 9.11 23.37 -13.33
N MET A 44 7.88 23.71 -12.92
CA MET A 44 7.62 24.75 -11.92
C MET A 44 8.19 24.41 -10.52
N GLY A 45 8.29 23.12 -10.17
CA GLY A 45 8.87 22.68 -8.89
C GLY A 45 10.40 22.78 -8.79
N THR A 46 11.10 23.20 -9.86
CA THR A 46 12.56 23.23 -9.92
C THR A 46 13.10 24.61 -9.54
N ALA A 47 14.16 24.69 -8.72
CA ALA A 47 14.80 25.96 -8.32
C ALA A 47 15.29 26.84 -9.50
N ARG A 48 15.65 26.20 -10.62
CA ARG A 48 16.03 26.89 -11.86
C ARG A 48 14.91 27.73 -12.46
N PHE A 49 13.64 27.31 -12.33
CA PHE A 49 12.50 28.06 -12.85
C PHE A 49 12.37 29.43 -12.19
N ILE A 50 12.51 29.48 -10.86
CA ILE A 50 12.48 30.73 -10.09
C ILE A 50 13.58 31.68 -10.56
N LEU A 51 14.80 31.17 -10.73
CA LEU A 51 15.94 31.97 -11.21
C LEU A 51 15.67 32.57 -12.61
N TYR A 52 15.17 31.77 -13.55
CA TYR A 52 14.82 32.26 -14.89
C TYR A 52 13.70 33.30 -14.85
N MET A 53 12.66 33.10 -14.03
CA MET A 53 11.56 34.06 -13.90
C MET A 53 12.01 35.38 -13.29
N THR A 54 12.85 35.34 -12.24
CA THR A 54 13.44 36.55 -11.65
C THR A 54 14.32 37.30 -12.67
N MET A 55 15.17 36.58 -13.41
CA MET A 55 15.99 37.19 -14.46
C MET A 55 15.12 37.82 -15.55
N PHE A 56 14.05 37.15 -15.99
CA PHE A 56 13.13 37.68 -16.98
C PHE A 56 12.49 39.01 -16.52
N VAL A 57 12.01 39.07 -15.29
CA VAL A 57 11.43 40.30 -14.70
C VAL A 57 12.47 41.42 -14.64
N ILE A 58 13.68 41.13 -14.18
CA ILE A 58 14.76 42.12 -14.12
C ILE A 58 15.07 42.66 -15.52
N VAL A 59 15.26 41.78 -16.50
CA VAL A 59 15.54 42.17 -17.89
C VAL A 59 14.41 43.01 -18.45
N TRP A 60 13.15 42.64 -18.22
CA TRP A 60 11.98 43.41 -18.67
C TRP A 60 11.95 44.83 -18.09
N VAL A 61 12.18 44.95 -16.79
CA VAL A 61 12.23 46.24 -16.09
C VAL A 61 13.40 47.08 -16.59
N VAL A 62 14.60 46.50 -16.75
CA VAL A 62 15.79 47.19 -17.26
C VAL A 62 15.57 47.69 -18.68
N LEU A 63 15.03 46.87 -19.59
CA LEU A 63 14.73 47.27 -20.97
C LEU A 63 13.73 48.44 -21.02
N ASN A 64 12.71 48.42 -20.16
CA ASN A 64 11.73 49.50 -20.07
C ASN A 64 12.25 50.78 -19.40
N LEU A 65 13.18 50.64 -18.44
CA LEU A 65 13.77 51.77 -17.74
C LEU A 65 14.82 52.49 -18.58
N VAL A 66 15.68 51.73 -19.28
CA VAL A 66 16.69 52.27 -20.19
C VAL A 66 16.03 52.89 -21.43
N GLY A 67 14.82 52.42 -21.78
CA GLY A 67 14.06 52.96 -22.91
C GLY A 67 14.80 52.72 -24.21
N LEU A 68 14.71 51.50 -24.74
CA LEU A 68 15.31 51.16 -26.04
C LEU A 68 14.79 52.15 -27.11
N TYR A 69 15.66 53.06 -27.58
CA TYR A 69 15.36 54.14 -28.54
C TYR A 69 14.40 55.25 -28.07
N GLY A 70 14.32 55.54 -26.76
CA GLY A 70 13.47 56.62 -26.24
C GLY A 70 11.97 56.31 -26.22
N PHE A 71 11.58 55.10 -26.64
CA PHE A 71 10.22 54.61 -26.56
C PHE A 71 10.04 53.76 -25.30
N ARG A 72 9.25 54.25 -24.35
CA ARG A 72 8.92 53.52 -23.12
C ARG A 72 7.71 52.64 -23.40
N TRP A 73 7.95 51.39 -23.77
CA TRP A 73 6.89 50.44 -24.15
C TRP A 73 5.94 50.11 -22.97
N ASP A 74 6.48 49.97 -21.75
CA ASP A 74 5.71 49.68 -20.53
C ASP A 74 6.15 50.63 -19.38
N PRO A 75 5.64 51.88 -19.35
CA PRO A 75 5.95 52.83 -18.27
C PRO A 75 5.45 52.34 -16.91
N TYR A 76 6.08 52.80 -15.82
CA TYR A 76 5.63 52.53 -14.45
C TYR A 76 4.14 52.91 -14.31
N PRO A 77 3.24 52.01 -13.88
CA PRO A 77 3.45 50.82 -13.04
C PRO A 77 3.54 49.44 -13.76
N PHE A 78 4.05 49.38 -15.00
CA PHE A 78 4.24 48.13 -15.78
C PHE A 78 2.95 47.33 -16.03
N ILE A 79 1.99 47.92 -16.75
CA ILE A 79 0.67 47.33 -17.00
C ILE A 79 0.76 46.04 -17.82
N LEU A 80 1.68 45.96 -18.78
CA LEU A 80 1.82 44.79 -19.65
C LEU A 80 2.40 43.60 -18.88
N LEU A 81 3.40 43.85 -18.03
CA LEU A 81 3.96 42.82 -17.15
C LEU A 81 2.89 42.28 -16.20
N ASN A 82 2.08 43.15 -15.59
CA ASN A 82 0.99 42.74 -14.72
C ASN A 82 -0.10 41.95 -15.45
N LEU A 83 -0.45 42.35 -16.68
CA LEU A 83 -1.39 41.61 -17.51
C LEU A 83 -0.86 40.20 -17.80
N PHE A 84 0.42 40.08 -18.17
CA PHE A 84 1.05 38.80 -18.44
C PHE A 84 1.00 37.85 -17.23
N PHE A 85 1.36 38.34 -16.03
CA PHE A 85 1.25 37.54 -14.80
C PHE A 85 -0.19 37.14 -14.47
N SER A 86 -1.14 38.04 -14.70
CA SER A 86 -2.57 37.76 -14.46
C SER A 86 -3.09 36.66 -15.39
N THR A 87 -2.74 36.72 -16.67
CA THR A 87 -3.08 35.67 -17.64
C THR A 87 -2.34 34.37 -17.33
N GLN A 88 -1.06 34.45 -16.92
CA GLN A 88 -0.26 33.28 -16.54
C GLN A 88 -0.88 32.53 -15.36
N ALA A 89 -1.30 33.25 -14.31
CA ALA A 89 -2.02 32.67 -13.18
C ALA A 89 -3.37 32.04 -13.61
N SER A 90 -4.13 32.74 -14.45
CA SER A 90 -5.42 32.27 -14.95
C SER A 90 -5.33 30.98 -15.75
N TYR A 91 -4.31 30.81 -16.58
CA TYR A 91 -4.08 29.57 -17.35
C TYR A 91 -3.37 28.47 -16.53
N ALA A 92 -2.58 28.84 -15.52
CA ALA A 92 -1.94 27.88 -14.63
C ALA A 92 -2.96 27.09 -13.79
N ALA A 93 -4.00 27.74 -13.27
CA ALA A 93 -5.01 27.09 -12.43
C ALA A 93 -5.65 25.83 -13.05
N PRO A 94 -6.19 25.86 -14.29
CA PRO A 94 -6.77 24.66 -14.91
C PRO A 94 -5.71 23.59 -15.23
N LEU A 95 -4.49 23.98 -15.61
CA LEU A 95 -3.39 23.04 -15.84
C LEU A 95 -2.98 22.30 -14.57
N ILE A 96 -2.86 23.03 -13.45
CA ILE A 96 -2.53 22.49 -12.15
C ILE A 96 -3.63 21.52 -11.69
N LEU A 97 -4.91 21.88 -11.87
CA LEU A 97 -6.04 21.02 -11.53
C LEU A 97 -5.99 19.68 -12.31
N LEU A 98 -5.62 19.72 -13.59
CA LEU A 98 -5.46 18.50 -14.39
C LEU A 98 -4.27 17.65 -13.91
N ALA A 99 -3.13 18.27 -13.59
CA ALA A 99 -1.98 17.58 -13.03
C ALA A 99 -2.33 16.93 -11.67
N GLN A 100 -3.06 17.64 -10.82
CA GLN A 100 -3.53 17.14 -9.51
C GLN A 100 -4.47 15.94 -9.67
N ASN A 101 -5.48 16.01 -10.54
CA ASN A 101 -6.39 14.89 -10.78
C ASN A 101 -5.66 13.59 -11.19
N ARG A 102 -4.58 13.71 -11.97
CA ARG A 102 -3.77 12.55 -12.37
C ARG A 102 -2.89 12.04 -11.23
N GLN A 103 -2.30 12.94 -10.44
CA GLN A 103 -1.53 12.55 -9.26
C GLN A 103 -2.43 11.81 -8.26
N GLU A 104 -3.62 12.34 -7.96
CA GLU A 104 -4.60 11.70 -7.09
C GLU A 104 -5.05 10.32 -7.59
N ALA A 105 -5.21 10.16 -8.90
CA ALA A 105 -5.55 8.87 -9.49
C ALA A 105 -4.44 7.82 -9.28
N ARG A 106 -3.16 8.21 -9.46
CA ARG A 106 -2.01 7.34 -9.18
C ARG A 106 -1.92 7.01 -7.70
N ASP A 107 -2.05 8.01 -6.84
CA ASP A 107 -1.99 7.85 -5.39
C ASP A 107 -3.10 6.92 -4.89
N ARG A 108 -4.31 7.01 -5.47
CA ARG A 108 -5.41 6.08 -5.18
C ARG A 108 -5.07 4.63 -5.55
N VAL A 109 -4.44 4.39 -6.70
CA VAL A 109 -4.04 3.05 -7.12
C VAL A 109 -2.97 2.49 -6.17
N ALA A 110 -1.95 3.28 -5.84
CA ALA A 110 -0.91 2.90 -4.89
C ALA A 110 -1.50 2.56 -3.52
N LEU A 111 -2.38 3.41 -2.99
CA LEU A 111 -3.08 3.15 -1.72
C LEU A 111 -3.91 1.87 -1.73
N ASN A 112 -4.56 1.55 -2.85
CA ASN A 112 -5.33 0.31 -2.97
C ASN A 112 -4.42 -0.92 -3.01
N GLN A 113 -3.27 -0.84 -3.70
CA GLN A 113 -2.26 -1.90 -3.70
C GLN A 113 -1.67 -2.12 -2.31
N ASP A 114 -1.30 -1.05 -1.60
CA ASP A 114 -0.81 -1.13 -0.22
C ASP A 114 -1.82 -1.81 0.71
N ARG A 115 -3.11 -1.47 0.58
CA ARG A 115 -4.17 -2.13 1.36
C ARG A 115 -4.27 -3.62 1.05
N GLN A 116 -4.15 -4.02 -0.22
CA GLN A 116 -4.18 -5.43 -0.61
C GLN A 116 -2.96 -6.18 -0.08
N GLN A 117 -1.76 -5.60 -0.21
CA GLN A 117 -0.53 -6.18 0.34
C GLN A 117 -0.60 -6.31 1.87
N ALA A 118 -1.10 -5.28 2.57
CA ALA A 118 -1.28 -5.33 4.02
C ALA A 118 -2.29 -6.41 4.44
N ALA A 119 -3.38 -6.60 3.68
CA ALA A 119 -4.35 -7.66 3.94
C ALA A 119 -3.74 -9.06 3.74
N GLN A 120 -2.97 -9.26 2.67
CA GLN A 120 -2.26 -10.50 2.40
C GLN A 120 -1.21 -10.80 3.49
N SER A 121 -0.38 -9.81 3.83
CA SER A 121 0.63 -9.94 4.88
C SER A 121 0.02 -10.32 6.24
N ARG A 122 -1.15 -9.76 6.59
CA ARG A 122 -1.89 -10.15 7.79
C ARG A 122 -2.35 -11.60 7.74
N ALA A 123 -2.92 -12.03 6.61
CA ALA A 123 -3.35 -13.42 6.44
C ALA A 123 -2.17 -14.41 6.51
N ASP A 124 -1.02 -14.07 5.93
CA ASP A 124 0.19 -14.88 6.00
C ASP A 124 0.72 -14.97 7.44
N MET A 125 0.71 -13.86 8.18
CA MET A 125 1.08 -13.86 9.60
C MET A 125 0.13 -14.72 10.44
N ASP A 126 -1.18 -14.64 10.20
CA ASP A 126 -2.18 -15.48 10.87
C ASP A 126 -1.98 -16.97 10.55
N PHE A 127 -1.64 -17.29 9.30
CA PHE A 127 -1.32 -18.66 8.89
C PHE A 127 -0.06 -19.17 9.59
N LEU A 128 1.03 -18.40 9.56
CA LEU A 128 2.29 -18.75 10.23
C LEU A 128 2.09 -18.89 11.75
N ALA A 129 1.28 -18.03 12.37
CA ALA A 129 0.97 -18.14 13.80
C ALA A 129 0.24 -19.45 14.14
N ARG A 130 -0.70 -19.88 13.29
CA ARG A 130 -1.39 -21.17 13.44
C ARG A 130 -0.43 -22.35 13.24
N GLU A 131 0.46 -22.25 12.26
CA GLU A 131 1.45 -23.30 11.98
C GLU A 131 2.48 -23.42 13.10
N ILE A 132 2.91 -22.29 13.69
CA ILE A 132 3.79 -22.30 14.86
C ILE A 132 3.06 -22.89 16.08
N ALA A 133 1.76 -22.60 16.25
CA ALA A 133 0.97 -23.17 17.33
C ALA A 133 0.80 -24.69 17.19
N SER A 134 0.52 -25.19 15.98
CA SER A 134 0.40 -26.63 15.71
C SER A 134 1.74 -27.36 15.85
N LEU A 135 2.83 -26.74 15.40
CA LEU A 135 4.18 -27.26 15.58
C LEU A 135 4.55 -27.36 17.07
N ARG A 136 4.24 -26.31 17.85
CA ARG A 136 4.49 -26.28 19.30
C ARG A 136 3.75 -27.41 20.03
N MET A 137 2.50 -27.69 19.69
CA MET A 137 1.74 -28.79 20.28
C MET A 137 2.39 -30.15 19.96
N SER A 138 2.75 -30.36 18.69
CA SER A 138 3.39 -31.59 18.22
C SER A 138 4.74 -31.84 18.93
N VAL A 139 5.54 -30.79 19.13
CA VAL A 139 6.80 -30.87 19.90
C VAL A 139 6.53 -31.15 21.38
N GLY A 140 5.48 -30.57 21.97
CA GLY A 140 5.07 -30.82 23.35
C GLY A 140 4.67 -32.28 23.62
N ASP A 141 3.93 -32.90 22.70
CA ASP A 141 3.53 -34.31 22.81
C ASP A 141 4.73 -35.27 22.75
N LEU A 142 5.70 -34.99 21.89
CA LEU A 142 6.95 -35.76 21.79
C LEU A 142 7.76 -35.67 23.09
N ALA A 143 7.92 -34.46 23.64
CA ALA A 143 8.62 -34.25 24.90
C ALA A 143 7.95 -35.02 26.06
N THR A 144 6.61 -35.00 26.11
CA THR A 144 5.83 -35.71 27.14
C THR A 144 6.01 -37.22 27.02
N ARG A 145 5.97 -37.76 25.80
CA ARG A 145 6.17 -39.20 25.53
C ARG A 145 7.57 -39.67 25.92
N ASP A 146 8.60 -38.94 25.55
CA ASP A 146 9.98 -39.32 25.89
C ASP A 146 10.26 -39.23 27.39
N TYR A 147 9.70 -38.23 28.07
CA TYR A 147 9.74 -38.12 29.52
C TYR A 147 9.04 -39.30 30.20
N LEU A 148 7.78 -39.56 29.85
CA LEU A 148 7.00 -40.71 30.39
C LEU A 148 7.73 -42.04 30.15
N ARG A 149 8.31 -42.23 28.96
CA ARG A 149 9.06 -43.45 28.61
C ARG A 149 10.34 -43.61 29.43
N THR A 150 11.02 -42.52 29.72
CA THR A 150 12.25 -42.52 30.53
C THR A 150 11.92 -42.84 31.98
N GLU A 151 10.87 -42.22 32.52
CA GLU A 151 10.43 -42.47 33.90
C GLU A 151 9.96 -43.91 34.10
N LEU A 152 9.10 -44.41 33.21
CA LEU A 152 8.67 -45.82 33.20
C LEU A 152 9.86 -46.78 33.16
N ARG A 153 10.89 -46.48 32.37
CA ARG A 153 12.08 -47.33 32.26
C ARG A 153 12.92 -47.31 33.54
N ASN A 154 13.01 -46.15 34.20
CA ASN A 154 13.75 -46.01 35.46
C ASN A 154 13.06 -46.77 36.59
N GLU A 155 11.74 -46.61 36.73
CA GLU A 155 10.93 -47.34 37.71
C GLU A 155 10.99 -48.85 37.49
N LEU A 156 10.83 -49.31 36.24
CA LEU A 156 10.97 -50.73 35.91
C LEU A 156 12.35 -51.27 36.28
N ARG A 157 13.42 -50.49 36.05
CA ARG A 157 14.78 -50.88 36.47
C ARG A 157 14.94 -50.94 37.99
N ALA A 158 14.37 -49.99 38.72
CA ALA A 158 14.42 -49.96 40.16
C ALA A 158 13.74 -51.20 40.77
N ILE A 159 12.54 -51.53 40.29
CA ILE A 159 11.81 -52.72 40.72
C ILE A 159 12.57 -54.01 40.35
N LEU A 160 13.13 -54.09 39.14
CA LEU A 160 13.90 -55.26 38.73
C LEU A 160 15.14 -55.46 39.60
N ALA A 161 15.83 -54.37 39.95
CA ALA A 161 17.01 -54.42 40.82
C ALA A 161 16.67 -54.88 42.25
N ASP A 162 15.49 -54.52 42.76
CA ASP A 162 14.99 -55.00 44.06
C ASP A 162 14.63 -56.50 44.03
N LEU A 163 14.13 -57.00 42.90
CA LEU A 163 13.82 -58.42 42.70
C LEU A 163 15.05 -59.29 42.40
N ASP A 164 16.09 -58.71 41.80
CA ASP A 164 17.34 -59.40 41.42
C ASP A 164 18.40 -59.40 42.53
N ASP A 165 18.04 -59.01 43.77
CA ASP A 165 18.83 -59.22 44.99
C ASP A 165 18.37 -60.50 45.73
N PRO A 166 19.05 -61.66 45.56
CA PRO A 166 18.66 -62.91 46.21
C PRO A 166 19.35 -63.13 47.56
N HIS A 167 20.07 -62.17 48.15
CA HIS A 167 20.85 -62.42 49.37
C HIS A 167 20.93 -61.25 50.35
N ASP A 168 19.87 -61.04 51.14
CA ASP A 168 20.03 -60.75 52.57
C ASP A 168 18.84 -61.19 53.45
N ARG A 169 18.74 -62.51 53.71
CA ARG A 169 17.91 -63.05 54.81
C ARG A 169 18.70 -64.00 55.71
N SER A 170 19.96 -63.68 55.95
CA SER A 170 20.81 -64.52 56.79
C SER A 170 21.70 -63.67 57.69
N HIS A 171 21.12 -63.04 58.72
CA HIS A 171 21.65 -63.06 60.09
C HIS A 171 20.76 -62.19 60.99
N ASP A 172 19.83 -62.81 61.73
CA ASP A 172 19.83 -62.66 63.19
C ASP A 172 19.02 -63.79 63.83
N ARG A 173 19.71 -64.81 64.35
CA ARG A 173 19.11 -65.83 65.22
C ARG A 173 19.39 -65.43 66.66
N PRO A 174 18.37 -65.37 67.56
CA PRO A 174 18.64 -65.20 68.98
C PRO A 174 19.26 -66.51 69.50
N VAL A 175 20.55 -66.45 69.85
CA VAL A 175 21.22 -67.58 70.51
C VAL A 175 20.75 -67.65 71.96
N ARG A 176 19.77 -68.51 72.18
CA ARG A 176 19.44 -69.08 73.49
C ARG A 176 20.67 -69.85 73.99
N LYS A 177 21.30 -69.40 75.07
CA LYS A 177 22.15 -70.26 75.91
C LYS A 177 21.39 -70.60 77.19
N ALA A 178 21.24 -71.90 77.39
CA ALA A 178 20.93 -72.53 78.66
C ALA A 178 22.17 -72.49 79.55
N ASP A 179 22.04 -72.01 80.78
CA ASP A 179 22.26 -72.74 82.04
C ASP A 179 22.09 -71.78 83.22
#